data_AF-A0A940L934-F1
#
_entry.id   AF-A0A940L934-F1
#
_cell.length_a   1.000
_cell.length_b   1.000
_cell.length_c   1.000
_cell.angle_alpha   90.00
_cell.angle_beta   90.00
_cell.angle_gamma   90.00
#
_symmetry.space_group_name_H-M   'P 1'
#
loop_
_entity.id
_entity.type
_entity.pdbx_description
1 polymer ?
#
loop_
_entity_poly.entity_id
_entity_poly.type
_entity_poly.pdbx_seq_one_letter_code
_entity_poly.pdbx_strand_id
1 'polypeptide(L)'
;MSNLGLVLSGGGARGAYQAGALAAIAEIAAREGQKDPFNIFTGVSAGSINATILASHLQDFTDSAKILTKMWGQITTDDVFYADLMTLSRGGLQWFTDFSLSKKKERL
;
A
#
# COMPACT_ATOMS: atom_id res chain seq x y z
N MET A 1 -7.53 17.62 -21.59
CA MET A 1 -7.20 16.72 -20.46
C MET A 1 -6.13 17.40 -19.63
N SER A 2 -6.32 17.52 -18.32
CA SER A 2 -5.32 18.03 -17.39
C SER A 2 -4.22 16.98 -17.19
N ASN A 3 -2.95 17.38 -17.22
CA ASN A 3 -1.81 16.51 -16.94
C ASN A 3 -1.53 16.50 -15.42
N LEU A 4 -2.48 15.99 -14.64
CA LEU A 4 -2.34 15.92 -13.19
C LEU A 4 -1.98 14.50 -12.77
N GLY A 5 -0.84 14.37 -12.08
CA GLY A 5 -0.35 13.10 -11.57
C GLY A 5 -0.61 12.90 -10.09
N LEU A 6 -0.85 11.65 -9.71
CA LEU A 6 -1.05 11.21 -8.34
C LEU A 6 0.10 10.29 -7.92
N VAL A 7 0.80 10.66 -6.86
CA VAL A 7 1.94 9.92 -6.30
C VAL A 7 1.55 9.24 -5.00
N LEU A 8 1.62 7.92 -4.96
CA LEU A 8 1.20 7.10 -3.82
C LEU A 8 2.40 6.46 -3.13
N SER A 9 2.73 6.96 -1.94
CA SER A 9 3.82 6.40 -1.14
C SER A 9 3.53 4.99 -0.63
N GLY A 10 4.59 4.27 -0.30
CA GLY A 10 4.48 2.97 0.39
C GLY A 10 4.13 3.14 1.87
N GLY A 11 3.69 2.04 2.49
CA GLY A 11 3.32 2.07 3.91
C GLY A 11 2.74 0.77 4.47
N GLY A 12 2.80 -0.34 3.73
CA GLY A 12 2.18 -1.61 4.12
C GLY A 12 0.68 -1.46 4.36
N ALA A 13 0.20 -1.96 5.50
CA ALA A 13 -1.20 -1.84 5.91
C ALA A 13 -1.73 -0.39 5.95
N ARG A 14 -0.85 0.62 6.09
CA ARG A 14 -1.27 2.03 6.03
C ARG A 14 -1.80 2.45 4.65
N GLY A 15 -1.67 1.61 3.63
CA GLY A 15 -2.36 1.79 2.35
C GLY A 15 -3.89 1.90 2.50
N ALA A 16 -4.47 1.37 3.58
CA ALA A 16 -5.88 1.56 3.92
C ALA A 16 -6.24 3.02 4.23
N TYR A 17 -5.38 3.77 4.93
CA TYR A 17 -5.60 5.21 5.15
C TYR A 17 -5.54 5.99 3.85
N GLN A 18 -4.61 5.61 2.96
CA GLN A 18 -4.51 6.21 1.63
C GLN A 18 -5.78 5.93 0.81
N ALA A 19 -6.36 4.73 0.87
CA ALA A 19 -7.65 4.43 0.24
C ALA A 19 -8.80 5.28 0.79
N GLY A 20 -8.84 5.51 2.11
CA GLY A 20 -9.81 6.43 2.73
C GLY A 20 -9.65 7.88 2.23
N ALA A 21 -8.42 8.38 2.14
CA ALA A 21 -8.15 9.71 1.58
C ALA A 21 -8.58 9.81 0.11
N LEU A 22 -8.33 8.77 -0.69
CA LEU A 22 -8.75 8.71 -2.09
C LEU A 22 -10.28 8.68 -2.25
N ALA A 23 -11.00 8.03 -1.34
CA ALA A 23 -12.46 8.08 -1.31
C ALA A 23 -12.99 9.50 -1.05
N ALA A 24 -12.40 10.23 -0.10
CA ALA A 24 -12.76 11.63 0.14
C ALA A 24 -12.46 12.52 -1.08
N ILE A 25 -11.31 12.33 -1.73
CA ILE A 25 -10.97 13.04 -2.98
C ILE A 25 -11.98 12.71 -4.08
N ALA A 26 -12.43 11.45 -4.18
CA ALA A 26 -13.42 11.04 -5.16
C ALA A 26 -14.79 11.67 -4.92
N GLU A 27 -15.22 11.83 -3.67
CA GLU A 27 -16.45 12.58 -3.33
C GLU A 27 -16.36 14.04 -3.77
N ILE A 28 -15.21 14.69 -3.54
CA ILE A 28 -14.98 16.07 -3.96
C ILE A 28 -15.00 16.17 -5.49
N ALA A 29 -14.27 15.30 -6.19
CA ALA A 29 -14.22 15.27 -7.65
C ALA A 29 -15.61 15.07 -8.28
N ALA A 30 -16.41 14.15 -7.72
CA ALA A 30 -17.78 13.91 -8.16
C ALA A 30 -18.69 15.14 -7.98
N ARG A 31 -18.57 15.88 -6.86
CA ARG A 31 -19.32 17.13 -6.64
C ARG A 31 -18.94 18.22 -7.65
N GLU A 32 -17.69 18.25 -8.07
CA GLU A 32 -17.17 19.17 -9.10
C GLU A 32 -17.44 18.67 -10.54
N GLY A 33 -18.15 17.55 -10.72
CA GLY A 33 -18.42 16.97 -12.04
C GLY A 33 -17.19 16.36 -12.74
N GLN A 34 -16.11 16.12 -12.00
CA GLN A 34 -14.88 15.51 -12.51
C GLN A 34 -14.90 14.00 -12.30
N LYS A 35 -15.06 13.24 -13.39
CA LYS A 35 -15.03 11.77 -13.35
C LYS A 35 -13.64 11.17 -13.19
N ASP A 36 -12.65 11.82 -13.80
CA ASP A 36 -11.25 11.38 -13.76
C ASP A 36 -10.33 12.59 -13.53
N PRO A 37 -10.03 12.92 -12.26
CA PRO A 37 -9.19 14.06 -11.92
C PRO A 37 -7.69 13.81 -12.17
N PHE A 38 -7.25 12.55 -12.33
CA PHE A 38 -5.83 12.18 -12.45
C PHE A 38 -5.60 11.22 -13.63
N ASN A 39 -4.72 11.58 -14.55
CA ASN A 39 -4.40 10.73 -15.71
C ASN A 39 -3.02 10.08 -15.64
N ILE A 40 -2.27 10.33 -14.56
CA ILE A 40 -0.94 9.77 -14.33
C ILE A 40 -0.90 9.21 -12.91
N PHE A 41 -0.58 7.94 -12.75
CA PHE A 41 -0.48 7.28 -11.45
C PHE A 41 0.92 6.72 -11.26
N THR A 42 1.47 6.94 -10.07
CA THR A 42 2.71 6.28 -9.64
C THR A 42 2.57 5.86 -8.19
N GLY A 43 3.16 4.73 -7.84
CA GLY A 43 3.18 4.27 -6.47
C GLY A 43 4.22 3.20 -6.20
N VAL A 44 4.55 3.03 -4.93
CA VAL A 44 5.54 2.04 -4.46
C VAL A 44 4.96 1.18 -3.34
N SER A 45 5.24 -0.13 -3.37
CA SER A 45 4.78 -1.09 -2.35
C SER A 45 3.25 -1.04 -2.18
N ALA A 46 2.72 -0.78 -0.98
CA ALA A 46 1.27 -0.62 -0.79
C ALA A 46 0.65 0.47 -1.71
N GLY A 47 1.40 1.53 -2.01
CA GLY A 47 0.97 2.57 -2.94
C GLY A 47 0.90 2.09 -4.39
N SER A 48 1.69 1.09 -4.81
CA SER A 48 1.61 0.54 -6.17
C SER A 48 0.35 -0.30 -6.37
N ILE A 49 -0.13 -0.97 -5.32
CA ILE A 49 -1.43 -1.67 -5.32
C ILE A 49 -2.55 -0.64 -5.58
N ASN A 50 -2.55 0.44 -4.81
CA ASN A 50 -3.54 1.52 -4.97
C ASN A 50 -3.46 2.16 -6.36
N ALA A 51 -2.25 2.50 -6.82
CA ALA A 51 -2.02 3.10 -8.13
C ALA A 51 -2.51 2.21 -9.27
N THR A 52 -2.29 0.90 -9.16
CA THR A 52 -2.68 -0.08 -10.19
C THR A 52 -4.20 -0.19 -10.30
N ILE A 53 -4.91 -0.23 -9.17
CA ILE A 53 -6.38 -0.27 -9.18
C ILE A 53 -6.95 1.01 -9.78
N LEU A 54 -6.46 2.19 -9.38
CA LEU A 54 -6.89 3.46 -9.98
C LEU A 54 -6.62 3.50 -11.49
N ALA A 55 -5.42 3.10 -11.91
CA ALA A 55 -5.03 3.08 -13.32
C ALA A 55 -5.76 2.02 -14.16
N SER A 56 -6.32 0.97 -13.53
CA SER A 56 -7.09 -0.07 -14.24
C SER A 56 -8.53 0.36 -14.54
N HIS A 57 -9.00 1.46 -13.92
CA HIS A 57 -10.39 1.91 -13.96
C HIS A 57 -10.50 3.40 -14.35
N LEU A 58 -9.76 3.80 -15.39
CA LEU A 58 -9.57 5.19 -15.86
C LEU A 58 -10.85 5.99 -16.18
N GLN A 59 -12.03 5.36 -16.24
CA GLN A 59 -13.27 6.05 -16.59
C GLN A 59 -14.16 6.39 -15.39
N ASP A 60 -13.82 5.90 -14.19
CA ASP A 60 -14.57 6.23 -12.97
C ASP A 60 -13.65 6.18 -11.73
N PHE A 61 -13.13 7.35 -11.35
CA PHE A 61 -12.30 7.49 -10.15
C PHE A 61 -13.10 7.18 -8.86
N THR A 62 -14.39 7.46 -8.85
CA THR A 62 -15.27 7.18 -7.71
C THR A 62 -15.45 5.68 -7.48
N ASP A 63 -15.68 4.91 -8.53
CA ASP A 63 -15.78 3.46 -8.43
C ASP A 63 -14.45 2.82 -8.09
N SER A 64 -13.34 3.34 -8.64
CA SER A 64 -11.99 2.93 -8.26
C SER A 64 -11.73 3.11 -6.76
N ALA A 65 -12.13 4.26 -6.19
CA ALA A 65 -11.98 4.53 -4.77
C ALA A 65 -12.87 3.63 -3.89
N LYS A 66 -14.07 3.25 -4.36
CA LYS A 66 -14.92 2.25 -3.68
C LYS A 66 -14.28 0.86 -3.69
N ILE A 67 -13.68 0.45 -4.81
CA ILE A 67 -12.95 -0.83 -4.91
C ILE A 67 -11.79 -0.85 -3.91
N LEU A 68 -11.02 0.24 -3.84
CA LEU A 68 -9.91 0.37 -2.89
C LEU A 68 -10.38 0.24 -1.44
N THR A 69 -11.38 1.02 -1.04
CA THR A 69 -11.87 1.00 0.34
C THR A 69 -12.45 -0.36 0.72
N LYS A 70 -13.17 -1.02 -0.19
CA LYS A 70 -13.67 -2.38 0.00
C LYS A 70 -12.52 -3.39 0.15
N MET A 71 -11.54 -3.39 -0.75
CA MET A 71 -10.39 -4.30 -0.71
C MET A 71 -9.62 -4.14 0.61
N TRP A 72 -9.23 -2.91 0.96
CA TRP A 72 -8.49 -2.65 2.20
C TRP A 72 -9.29 -2.99 3.47
N GLY A 73 -10.61 -2.84 3.44
CA GLY A 73 -11.49 -3.25 4.55
C GLY A 73 -11.66 -4.76 4.70
N GLN A 74 -11.21 -5.55 3.72
CA GLN A 74 -11.33 -7.01 3.70
C GLN A 74 -9.99 -7.73 3.91
N ILE A 75 -8.86 -7.07 3.67
CA ILE A 75 -7.53 -7.66 3.89
C ILE A 75 -7.32 -7.92 5.38
N THR A 76 -6.97 -9.17 5.69
CA THR A 76 -6.59 -9.64 7.02
C THR A 76 -5.07 -9.88 7.09
N THR A 77 -4.56 -10.09 8.30
CA THR A 77 -3.15 -10.44 8.49
C THR A 77 -2.79 -11.76 7.84
N ASP A 78 -3.70 -12.73 7.80
CA ASP A 78 -3.48 -14.05 7.24
C ASP A 78 -3.37 -14.04 5.70
N ASP A 79 -3.99 -13.04 5.05
CA ASP A 79 -3.85 -12.83 3.59
C ASP A 79 -2.46 -12.35 3.19
N VAL A 80 -1.70 -11.77 4.13
CA VAL A 80 -0.42 -11.09 3.87
C VAL A 80 0.76 -11.84 4.48
N PHE A 81 0.59 -12.37 5.69
CA PHE A 81 1.62 -13.09 6.43
C PHE A 81 1.29 -14.57 6.49
N TYR A 82 1.93 -15.36 5.62
CA TYR A 82 1.96 -16.80 5.80
C TYR A 82 2.91 -17.15 6.94
N ALA A 83 2.34 -17.38 8.13
CA ALA A 83 3.09 -17.76 9.31
C ALA A 83 3.45 -19.25 9.26
N ASP A 84 4.57 -19.60 8.62
CA ASP A 84 5.40 -20.63 9.24
C ASP A 84 6.18 -19.96 10.38
N LEU A 85 5.51 -19.83 11.52
CA LEU A 85 6.02 -19.22 12.76
C LEU A 85 7.34 -19.88 13.21
N MET A 86 7.59 -21.14 12.81
CA MET A 86 8.84 -21.86 13.04
C MET A 86 9.99 -21.38 12.15
N THR A 87 9.70 -20.92 10.92
CA THR A 87 10.71 -20.33 10.02
C THR A 87 11.03 -18.89 10.40
N LEU A 88 10.04 -18.11 10.84
CA LEU A 88 10.26 -16.75 11.38
C LEU A 88 11.08 -16.76 12.68
N SER A 89 10.84 -17.73 13.58
CA SER A 89 11.65 -17.88 14.80
C SER A 89 13.08 -18.34 14.53
N ARG A 90 13.32 -19.19 13.53
CA ARG A 90 14.68 -19.54 13.08
C ARG A 90 15.42 -18.35 12.47
N GLY A 91 14.77 -17.56 11.62
CA GLY A 91 15.35 -16.34 11.05
C GLY A 91 15.68 -15.31 12.14
N GLY A 92 14.77 -15.13 13.11
CA GLY A 92 15.00 -14.27 14.27
C GLY A 92 16.14 -14.75 15.18
N LEU A 93 16.24 -16.06 15.43
CA LEU A 93 17.33 -16.64 16.20
C LEU A 93 18.67 -16.49 15.47
N GLN A 94 18.69 -16.65 14.15
CA GLN A 94 19.90 -16.51 13.33
C GLN A 94 20.38 -15.06 13.28
N TRP A 95 19.48 -14.09 13.11
CA TRP A 95 19.82 -12.68 13.26
C TRP A 95 20.31 -12.35 14.67
N PHE A 96 19.67 -12.90 15.72
CA PHE A 96 20.13 -12.72 17.10
C PHE A 96 21.53 -13.31 17.33
N THR A 97 21.83 -14.50 16.79
CA THR A 97 23.17 -15.07 16.84
C THR A 97 24.17 -14.25 16.07
N ASP A 98 23.81 -13.72 14.89
CA ASP A 98 24.69 -12.89 14.09
C ASP A 98 24.99 -11.57 14.80
N PHE A 99 24.00 -10.93 15.43
CA PHE A 99 24.22 -9.75 16.28
C PHE A 99 25.06 -10.05 17.54
N SER A 100 24.84 -11.22 18.18
CA SER A 100 25.57 -11.64 19.38
C SER A 100 27.03 -12.01 19.08
N LEU A 101 27.28 -12.66 17.93
CA LEU A 101 28.61 -13.05 17.45
C LEU A 101 29.36 -11.88 16.81
N SER A 102 28.67 -10.96 16.12
CA SER A 102 29.29 -9.74 15.58
C SER A 102 29.89 -8.87 16.68
N LYS A 103 29.22 -8.75 17.85
CA LYS A 103 29.77 -8.06 19.02
C LYS A 103 31.05 -8.71 19.59
N LYS A 104 31.32 -9.98 19.28
CA LYS A 104 32.51 -10.69 19.75
C LYS A 104 33.72 -10.51 18.83
N LYS A 105 33.50 -10.12 17.57
CA LYS A 105 34.55 -9.96 16.55
C LYS A 105 35.20 -8.56 16.55
N GLU A 106 34.55 -7.57 17.15
CA GLU A 106 35.09 -6.19 17.32
C GLU A 106 35.94 -6.00 18.60
N ARG A 107 36.19 -7.08 19.37
CA ARG A 107 36.99 -7.05 20.62
C ARG A 107 38.33 -7.79 20.54
N LEU A 108 38.86 -8.01 19.34
CA LEU A 108 40.20 -8.57 19.13
C LEU A 108 41.09 -7.56 18.41
#